data_AF-A0A554FUT9-F1
#
_entry.id   AF-A0A554FUT9-F1
#
_cell.length_a   1.000
_cell.length_b   1.000
_cell.length_c   1.000
_cell.angle_alpha   90.00
_cell.angle_beta   90.00
_cell.angle_gamma   90.00
#
_symmetry.space_group_name_H-M   'P 1'
#
loop_
_entity.id
_entity.type
_entity.pdbx_description
1 polymer ?
#
loop_
_entity_poly.entity_id
_entity_poly.type
_entity_poly.pdbx_seq_one_letter_code
_entity_poly.pdbx_strand_id
1 'polypeptide(L)'
;FFRFLYSPQVVAIRQLWEQMANRALENAGSDARIDSRSLKAQGLDREATMHLGPVASDMERRGKASDRGDGNRQVAVNNAMLEQI
;
A
#
# COMPACT_ATOMS: atom_id res chain seq x y z
N PHE A 1 -12.96 -6.80 -14.32
CA PHE A 1 -11.68 -6.38 -13.72
C PHE A 1 -10.92 -7.52 -13.02
N PHE A 2 -11.55 -8.35 -12.18
CA PHE A 2 -10.84 -9.44 -11.47
C PHE A 2 -10.26 -10.56 -12.35
N ARG A 3 -10.82 -10.83 -13.54
CA ARG A 3 -10.41 -11.95 -14.39
C ARG A 3 -8.96 -11.88 -14.90
N PHE A 4 -8.36 -10.69 -14.95
CA PHE A 4 -6.98 -10.49 -15.43
C PHE A 4 -5.94 -10.59 -14.31
N LEU A 5 -6.30 -10.22 -13.08
CA LEU A 5 -5.41 -10.30 -11.91
C LEU A 5 -5.07 -11.76 -11.54
N TYR A 6 -5.98 -12.69 -11.82
CA TYR A 6 -5.82 -14.11 -11.49
C TYR A 6 -5.45 -14.98 -12.68
N SER A 7 -5.05 -14.41 -13.83
CA SER A 7 -4.53 -15.25 -14.90
C SER A 7 -3.23 -15.94 -14.41
N PRO A 8 -3.03 -17.24 -14.70
CA PRO A 8 -1.83 -17.96 -14.26
C PRO A 8 -0.54 -17.26 -14.69
N GLN A 9 -0.55 -16.63 -15.87
CA GLN A 9 0.60 -15.91 -16.40
C GLN A 9 0.91 -14.64 -15.60
N VAL A 10 -0.11 -13.84 -15.24
CA VAL A 10 0.07 -12.62 -14.45
C VAL A 10 0.49 -12.97 -13.02
N VAL A 11 -0.05 -14.05 -12.44
CA VAL A 11 0.39 -14.55 -11.13
C VAL A 11 1.86 -14.95 -11.17
N ALA A 12 2.28 -15.72 -12.18
CA ALA A 12 3.67 -16.15 -12.33
C ALA A 12 4.65 -14.97 -12.48
N ILE A 13 4.29 -13.96 -13.28
CA ILE A 13 5.11 -12.74 -13.45
C ILE A 13 5.24 -11.99 -12.12
N ARG A 14 4.14 -11.84 -11.37
CA ARG A 14 4.16 -11.17 -10.06
C ARG A 14 5.04 -11.90 -9.05
N GLN A 15 4.97 -13.24 -9.01
CA GLN A 15 5.80 -14.07 -8.13
C GLN A 15 7.28 -13.99 -8.51
N LEU A 16 7.61 -14.01 -9.80
CA LEU A 16 9.00 -13.87 -10.26
C LEU A 16 9.57 -12.50 -9.85
N TRP A 17 8.80 -11.43 -10.06
CA TRP A 17 9.20 -10.09 -9.67
C TRP A 17 9.38 -9.97 -8.15
N GLU A 18 8.47 -10.53 -7.36
CA GLU A 18 8.55 -10.56 -5.89
C GLU A 18 9.88 -11.18 -5.41
N GLN A 19 10.23 -12.34 -5.97
CA GLN A 19 11.49 -13.04 -5.63
C GLN A 19 12.72 -12.20 -5.96
N MET A 20 12.74 -11.59 -7.16
CA MET A 20 13.86 -10.75 -7.59
C MET A 20 13.99 -9.49 -6.73
N ALA A 21 12.87 -8.82 -6.43
CA ALA A 21 12.85 -7.62 -5.62
C ALA A 21 13.28 -7.89 -4.18
N ASN A 22 12.80 -8.97 -3.56
CA ASN A 22 13.20 -9.38 -2.21
C ASN A 22 14.69 -9.73 -2.12
N ARG A 23 15.24 -10.39 -3.14
CA ARG A 23 16.69 -10.65 -3.22
C ARG A 23 17.50 -9.36 -3.34
N ALA A 24 17.01 -8.38 -4.09
CA ALA A 24 17.67 -7.09 -4.20
C ALA A 24 17.64 -6.31 -2.86
N LEU A 25 16.52 -6.37 -2.13
CA LEU A 25 16.41 -5.78 -0.78
C LEU A 25 17.38 -6.43 0.20
N GLU A 26 17.49 -7.76 0.20
CA GLU A 26 18.44 -8.49 1.04
C GLU A 26 19.89 -8.13 0.72
N ASN A 27 20.26 -8.08 -0.57
CA ASN A 27 21.60 -7.66 -0.99
C ASN A 27 21.93 -6.21 -0.60
N ALA A 28 20.90 -5.36 -0.47
CA ALA A 28 21.04 -3.98 -0.01
C ALA A 28 21.06 -3.86 1.52
N GLY A 29 20.97 -4.97 2.27
CA GLY A 29 20.91 -4.98 3.73
C GLY A 29 19.59 -4.48 4.31
N SER A 30 18.50 -4.56 3.54
CA SER A 30 17.16 -4.15 3.98
C SER A 30 16.35 -5.31 4.55
N ASP A 31 15.74 -5.08 5.72
CA ASP A 31 14.80 -6.01 6.35
C ASP A 31 13.42 -6.01 5.68
N ALA A 32 13.15 -5.07 4.78
CA ALA A 32 11.87 -4.98 4.07
C ALA A 32 11.63 -6.24 3.21
N ARG A 33 10.37 -6.67 3.14
CA ARG A 33 9.91 -7.75 2.26
C ARG A 33 8.64 -7.33 1.53
N ILE A 34 8.52 -7.80 0.30
CA ILE A 34 7.39 -7.55 -0.59
C ILE A 34 6.62 -8.85 -0.75
N ASP A 35 5.29 -8.75 -0.69
CA ASP A 35 4.34 -9.80 -1.01
C ASP A 35 3.44 -9.30 -2.15
N SER A 36 3.45 -10.02 -3.28
CA SER A 36 2.75 -9.64 -4.51
C SER A 36 1.27 -10.00 -4.51
N ARG A 37 0.77 -10.68 -3.48
CA ARG A 37 -0.66 -10.92 -3.27
C ARG A 37 -1.36 -9.60 -2.94
N SER A 38 -2.64 -9.50 -3.22
CA SER A 38 -3.43 -8.35 -2.76
C SER A 38 -3.49 -8.35 -1.22
N LEU A 39 -3.68 -7.19 -0.60
CA LEU A 39 -3.85 -7.08 0.86
C LEU A 39 -4.92 -8.06 1.38
N LYS A 40 -6.06 -8.14 0.69
CA LYS A 40 -7.11 -9.12 0.99
C LYS A 40 -6.62 -10.58 0.94
N ALA A 41 -5.81 -10.96 -0.05
CA ALA A 41 -5.24 -12.30 -0.14
C ALA A 41 -4.09 -12.56 0.86
N GLN A 42 -3.55 -11.51 1.47
CA GLN A 42 -2.66 -11.57 2.63
C GLN A 42 -3.44 -11.61 3.96
N GLY A 43 -4.77 -11.44 3.94
CA GLY A 43 -5.61 -11.35 5.13
C GLY A 43 -5.61 -9.97 5.80
N LEU A 44 -5.08 -8.94 5.12
CA LEU A 44 -5.00 -7.58 5.62
C LEU A 44 -6.22 -6.77 5.16
N ASP A 45 -6.97 -6.25 6.13
CA ASP A 45 -8.15 -5.38 5.89
C ASP A 45 -7.80 -3.89 6.05
N ARG A 46 -6.68 -3.48 5.45
CA ARG A 46 -6.19 -2.11 5.54
C ARG A 46 -7.06 -1.18 4.69
N GLU A 47 -7.61 -0.15 5.32
CA GLU A 47 -8.34 0.92 4.64
C GLU A 47 -7.42 1.72 3.72
N ALA A 48 -7.90 2.02 2.52
CA ALA A 48 -7.17 2.80 1.52
C ALA A 48 -7.29 4.30 1.81
N THR A 49 -6.17 5.01 1.68
CA THR A 49 -6.13 6.48 1.71
C THR A 49 -6.58 7.08 0.39
N MET A 50 -7.10 8.31 0.42
CA MET A 50 -7.42 9.10 -0.76
C MET A 50 -6.19 9.87 -1.25
N HIS A 51 -5.94 9.87 -2.57
CA HIS A 51 -4.95 10.77 -3.15
C HIS A 51 -5.35 12.23 -2.93
N LEU A 52 -4.46 13.05 -2.35
CA LEU A 52 -4.76 14.43 -1.99
C LEU A 52 -5.06 15.32 -3.22
N GLY A 53 -4.35 15.10 -4.33
CA GLY A 53 -4.35 16.03 -5.45
C GLY A 53 -3.53 17.31 -5.15
N PRO A 54 -3.32 18.17 -6.15
CA PRO A 54 -2.38 19.28 -6.06
C PRO A 54 -2.79 20.34 -5.03
N VAL A 55 -4.08 20.69 -4.95
CA VAL A 55 -4.59 21.73 -4.05
C VAL A 55 -4.46 21.33 -2.59
N ALA A 56 -4.96 20.15 -2.22
CA ALA A 56 -4.85 19.67 -0.84
C ALA A 56 -3.37 19.45 -0.45
N SER A 57 -2.53 18.99 -1.38
CA SER A 57 -1.09 18.85 -1.13
C SER A 57 -0.40 20.20 -0.84
N ASP A 58 -0.74 21.27 -1.57
CA ASP A 58 -0.21 22.62 -1.29
C ASP A 58 -0.71 23.19 0.04
N MET A 59 -1.99 22.96 0.37
CA MET A 59 -2.55 23.35 1.68
C MET A 59 -1.78 22.67 2.83
N GLU A 60 -1.65 21.35 2.81
CA GLU A 60 -0.98 20.57 3.87
C GLU A 60 0.50 20.95 3.98
N ARG A 61 1.19 21.19 2.86
CA ARG A 61 2.59 21.66 2.86
C ARG A 61 2.77 23.01 3.56
N ARG A 62 1.75 23.89 3.49
CA ARG A 62 1.74 25.19 4.16
C ARG A 62 1.19 25.11 5.59
N GLY A 63 0.97 23.92 6.13
CA GLY A 63 0.43 23.70 7.46
C GLY A 63 -1.07 24.00 7.58
N LYS A 64 -1.81 24.03 6.46
CA LYS A 64 -3.27 24.19 6.45
C LYS A 64 -3.93 22.84 6.23
N ALA A 65 -4.83 22.45 7.14
CA ALA A 65 -5.59 21.21 7.02
C ALA A 65 -6.52 21.25 5.80
N SER A 66 -6.69 20.08 5.18
CA SER A 66 -7.59 19.81 4.06
C SER A 66 -8.48 18.61 4.39
N ASP A 67 -9.71 18.60 3.88
CA ASP A 67 -10.65 17.50 4.13
C ASP A 67 -10.08 16.13 3.73
N ARG A 68 -9.32 16.07 2.62
CA ARG A 68 -8.66 14.82 2.18
C ARG A 68 -7.50 14.43 3.11
N GLY A 69 -6.77 15.40 3.65
CA GLY A 69 -5.74 15.16 4.65
C GLY A 69 -6.34 14.64 5.95
N ASP A 70 -7.45 15.23 6.40
CA ASP A 70 -8.18 14.78 7.59
C ASP A 70 -8.73 13.36 7.41
N GLY A 71 -9.31 13.06 6.24
CA GLY A 71 -9.74 11.70 5.91
C GLY A 71 -8.60 10.69 5.96
N ASN A 72 -7.43 11.03 5.38
CA ASN A 72 -6.26 10.14 5.42
C ASN A 72 -5.68 9.97 6.83
N ARG A 73 -5.71 11.02 7.66
CA ARG A 73 -5.33 10.94 9.08
C ARG A 73 -6.26 9.98 9.83
N GLN A 74 -7.57 10.04 9.59
CA GLN A 74 -8.52 9.11 10.21
C GLN A 74 -8.30 7.67 9.73
N VAL A 75 -8.09 7.45 8.44
CA VAL A 75 -7.74 6.12 7.89
C VAL A 75 -6.47 5.57 8.54
N ALA A 76 -5.46 6.41 8.78
CA ALA A 76 -4.24 5.99 9.46
C ALA A 76 -4.51 5.56 10.91
N VAL A 77 -5.38 6.27 11.63
CA VAL A 77 -5.81 5.86 12.99
C VAL A 77 -6.55 4.52 12.94
N ASN A 78 -7.50 4.35 12.01
CA ASN A 78 -8.26 3.09 11.88
C ASN A 78 -7.33 1.91 11.60
N ASN A 79 -6.40 2.06 10.66
CA ASN A 79 -5.41 1.03 10.32
C ASN A 79 -4.50 0.69 11.51
N ALA A 80 -4.06 1.69 12.28
CA ALA A 80 -3.25 1.45 13.47
C ALA A 80 -4.01 0.71 14.58
N MET A 81 -5.33 0.89 14.67
CA MET A 81 -6.18 0.13 15.59
C MET A 81 -6.34 -1.33 15.16
N LEU A 82 -6.44 -1.58 13.85
CA LEU A 82 -6.50 -2.94 13.29
C LEU A 82 -5.22 -3.75 13.53
N GLU A 83 -4.05 -3.10 13.53
CA GLU A 83 -2.76 -3.74 13.76
C GLU A 83 -2.51 -4.12 15.24
N GLN A 84 -3.34 -3.65 16.19
CA GLN A 84 -3.20 -3.91 17.63
C GLN A 84 -4.03 -5.11 18.13
N ILE A 85 -4.79 -5.77 17.26
CA ILE A 85 -5.67 -6.92 17.57
C ILE A 85 -4.98 -8.22 17.16
#